data_AF-A0A6P5FK25-F1
#
_entry.id   AF-A0A6P5FK25-F1
#
_cell.length_a   1.000
_cell.length_b   1.000
_cell.length_c   1.000
_cell.angle_alpha   90.00
_cell.angle_beta   90.00
_cell.angle_gamma   90.00
#
_symmetry.space_group_name_H-M   'P 1'
#
loop_
_entity.id
_entity.type
_entity.pdbx_description
1 polymer ?
#
loop_
_entity_poly.entity_id
_entity_poly.type
_entity_poly.pdbx_seq_one_letter_code
_entity_poly.pdbx_strand_id
1 'polypeptide(L)'
;MAELGFHLGFRLAPSPSIATCSSATTFMSGRGRDMRRSSDRSIILKKPTRKEHHLWMKRDSTGSGQKALNLVNTVSKLPNDKEVIYGALDRWTAWETEFPVIAAAKALEILRRRSQWLRIIQVTKWLLNKGQVLTLGTYDTLLLAFNMEGRIDEAESIWNVVIQTHTRSVSKRLFSRMISMYDHHHLPEKILEVFADMEELGVNPDEDTARRIGRAFAKLGQVDKQKLVLEKYLSKWKYIHFNGERVRVQRTHHLVE
;
A
#
# COMPACT_ATOMS: atom_id res chain seq x y z
N MET A 1 -9.55 -36.63 -30.02
CA MET A 1 -10.41 -36.23 -28.88
C MET A 1 -9.49 -35.94 -27.70
N ALA A 2 -9.22 -34.73 -27.25
CA ALA A 2 -9.60 -33.39 -27.65
C ALA A 2 -8.40 -32.47 -27.35
N GLU A 3 -8.00 -31.65 -28.31
CA GLU A 3 -7.06 -30.54 -28.11
C GLU A 3 -7.84 -29.36 -27.52
N LEU A 4 -7.39 -28.82 -26.38
CA LEU A 4 -7.87 -27.53 -25.87
C LEU A 4 -6.71 -26.53 -25.98
N GLY A 5 -6.55 -25.99 -27.18
CA GLY A 5 -5.70 -24.82 -27.44
C GLY A 5 -6.38 -23.55 -26.93
N PHE A 6 -5.90 -23.01 -25.81
CA PHE A 6 -6.24 -21.65 -25.38
C PHE A 6 -5.36 -20.64 -26.12
N HIS A 7 -5.77 -20.26 -27.33
CA HIS A 7 -5.24 -19.09 -28.04
C HIS A 7 -5.92 -17.81 -27.52
N LEU A 8 -5.42 -17.23 -26.43
CA LEU A 8 -5.77 -15.87 -26.02
C LEU A 8 -4.94 -14.86 -26.83
N GLY A 9 -5.50 -14.43 -27.95
CA GLY A 9 -4.99 -13.31 -28.75
C GLY A 9 -5.29 -11.97 -28.08
N PHE A 10 -4.37 -11.45 -27.29
CA PHE A 10 -4.47 -10.10 -26.72
C PHE A 10 -4.04 -9.05 -27.77
N ARG A 11 -4.98 -8.25 -28.28
CA ARG A 11 -4.69 -7.01 -29.01
C ARG A 11 -4.63 -5.84 -28.02
N LEU A 12 -3.44 -5.25 -27.88
CA LEU A 12 -3.26 -3.98 -27.18
C LEU A 12 -3.90 -2.84 -27.98
N ALA A 13 -4.93 -2.20 -27.43
CA ALA A 13 -5.52 -1.00 -28.02
C ALA A 13 -4.70 0.27 -27.63
N PRO A 14 -4.53 1.25 -28.54
CA PRO A 14 -3.86 2.51 -28.23
C PRO A 14 -4.78 3.47 -27.45
N SER A 15 -4.22 4.15 -26.44
CA SER A 15 -4.92 5.18 -25.63
C SER A 15 -4.99 6.54 -26.33
N PRO A 16 -6.06 7.34 -26.15
CA PRO A 16 -6.17 8.68 -26.72
C PRO A 16 -5.35 9.73 -25.94
N SER A 17 -4.81 10.69 -26.68
CA SER A 17 -3.99 11.81 -26.22
C SER A 17 -4.77 12.86 -25.42
N ILE A 18 -4.26 13.23 -24.23
CA ILE A 18 -4.82 14.30 -23.38
C ILE A 18 -4.23 15.66 -23.81
N ALA A 19 -5.13 16.59 -24.14
CA ALA A 19 -4.82 17.99 -24.41
C ALA A 19 -4.49 18.76 -23.13
N THR A 20 -3.39 19.52 -23.15
CA THR A 20 -2.96 20.45 -22.10
C THR A 20 -3.72 21.76 -22.18
N CYS A 21 -4.37 22.16 -21.09
CA CYS A 21 -4.96 23.49 -20.93
C CYS A 21 -4.00 24.37 -20.11
N SER A 22 -3.42 25.39 -20.75
CA SER A 22 -2.66 26.46 -20.09
C SER A 22 -3.61 27.56 -19.63
N SER A 23 -3.42 28.07 -18.41
CA SER A 23 -4.04 29.32 -17.96
C SER A 23 -2.95 30.27 -17.48
N ALA A 24 -2.77 31.35 -18.23
CA ALA A 24 -1.96 32.50 -17.86
C ALA A 24 -2.71 33.38 -16.86
N THR A 25 -2.01 33.98 -15.90
CA THR A 25 -2.57 35.05 -15.06
C THR A 25 -1.62 36.24 -15.07
N THR A 26 -2.17 37.38 -15.47
CA THR A 26 -1.54 38.67 -15.74
C THR A 26 -0.91 39.31 -14.50
N PHE A 27 0.30 39.83 -14.69
CA PHE A 27 1.09 40.61 -13.74
C PHE A 27 0.78 42.10 -13.93
N MET A 28 0.44 42.84 -12.87
CA MET A 28 0.42 44.31 -12.87
C MET A 28 1.29 44.84 -11.73
N SER A 29 2.11 45.81 -12.12
CA SER A 29 3.22 46.46 -11.40
C SER A 29 2.75 47.43 -10.30
N GLY A 30 3.53 47.53 -9.22
CA GLY A 30 3.48 48.64 -8.26
C GLY A 30 4.83 48.81 -7.55
N ARG A 31 5.57 49.88 -7.88
CA ARG A 31 6.84 50.31 -7.26
C ARG A 31 6.60 51.09 -5.97
N GLY A 32 7.49 50.98 -4.97
CA GLY A 32 7.53 51.94 -3.85
C GLY A 32 8.53 51.68 -2.72
N ARG A 33 9.79 52.12 -2.94
CA ARG A 33 10.81 52.74 -2.04
C ARG A 33 11.18 52.19 -0.64
N ASP A 34 12.51 52.18 -0.45
CA ASP A 34 13.34 51.99 0.76
C ASP A 34 13.07 52.96 1.94
N MET A 35 13.28 52.49 3.19
CA MET A 35 14.35 52.97 4.08
C MET A 35 14.47 52.15 5.40
N ARG A 36 15.72 51.98 5.85
CA ARG A 36 16.18 51.33 7.09
C ARG A 36 15.93 52.24 8.33
N ARG A 37 15.67 51.65 9.51
CA ARG A 37 16.59 51.45 10.67
C ARG A 37 15.85 51.35 12.02
N SER A 38 16.35 50.42 12.83
CA SER A 38 16.02 50.04 14.21
C SER A 38 16.13 51.18 15.26
N SER A 39 15.22 51.23 16.24
CA SER A 39 15.58 51.21 17.67
C SER A 39 14.35 51.03 18.59
N ASP A 40 14.33 49.85 19.21
CA ASP A 40 14.02 49.51 20.61
C ASP A 40 13.03 50.36 21.44
N ARG A 41 11.96 49.71 21.90
CA ARG A 41 11.37 49.87 23.25
C ARG A 41 10.41 48.71 23.53
N SER A 42 10.85 47.79 24.35
CA SER A 42 10.10 46.64 24.87
C SER A 42 8.94 47.09 25.76
N ILE A 43 7.71 46.85 25.32
CA ILE A 43 6.52 46.91 26.17
C ILE A 43 5.96 45.49 26.29
N ILE A 44 5.94 45.00 27.52
CA ILE A 44 5.50 43.68 27.93
C ILE A 44 3.99 43.55 27.64
N LEU A 45 3.64 42.94 26.51
CA LEU A 45 2.29 42.48 26.23
C LEU A 45 2.11 41.09 26.85
N LYS A 46 1.40 41.03 27.99
CA LYS A 46 0.82 39.78 28.50
C LYS A 46 0.04 39.12 27.36
N LYS A 47 0.54 38.00 26.85
CA LYS A 47 -0.20 37.23 25.83
C LYS A 47 -1.51 36.75 26.46
N PRO A 48 -2.68 37.06 25.87
CA PRO A 48 -3.93 36.52 26.35
C PRO A 48 -3.90 35.01 26.16
N THR A 49 -4.35 34.26 27.16
CA THR A 49 -4.64 32.83 27.07
C THR A 49 -5.45 32.60 25.80
N ARG A 50 -4.89 31.88 24.82
CA ARG A 50 -5.61 31.45 23.63
C ARG A 50 -6.80 30.62 24.12
N LYS A 51 -8.00 31.19 24.06
CA LYS A 51 -9.24 30.42 24.10
C LYS A 51 -9.22 29.53 22.87
N GLU A 52 -8.96 28.25 23.07
CA GLU A 52 -9.05 27.26 22.01
C GLU A 52 -10.48 27.26 21.48
N HIS A 53 -10.65 27.48 20.18
CA HIS A 53 -11.95 27.33 19.54
C HIS A 53 -12.26 25.84 19.47
N HIS A 54 -13.22 25.38 20.29
CA HIS A 54 -13.67 23.97 20.41
C HIS A 54 -14.38 23.41 19.15
N LEU A 55 -14.03 23.85 17.94
CA LEU A 55 -14.68 23.39 16.70
C LEU A 55 -14.18 22.03 16.22
N TRP A 56 -13.06 21.54 16.75
CA TRP A 56 -12.63 20.15 16.57
C TRP A 56 -12.31 19.54 17.94
N MET A 57 -13.09 18.55 18.36
CA MET A 57 -12.64 17.63 19.40
C MET A 57 -11.61 16.71 18.75
N LYS A 58 -10.35 16.79 19.18
CA LYS A 58 -9.41 15.69 18.92
C LYS A 58 -10.01 14.47 19.61
N ARG A 59 -10.53 13.50 18.85
CA ARG A 59 -10.80 12.16 19.37
C ARG A 59 -9.53 11.71 20.09
N ASP A 60 -9.65 11.38 21.37
CA ASP A 60 -8.51 11.14 22.25
C ASP A 60 -7.57 10.07 21.68
N SER A 61 -6.53 10.52 20.98
CA SER A 61 -5.36 9.70 20.61
C SER A 61 -4.49 9.40 21.83
N THR A 62 -4.71 10.15 22.92
CA THR A 62 -4.07 10.03 24.23
C THR A 62 -4.36 8.65 24.82
N GLY A 63 -3.37 7.74 24.83
CA GLY A 63 -3.50 6.38 25.35
C GLY A 63 -3.67 5.27 24.31
N SER A 64 -4.02 5.59 23.06
CA SER A 64 -4.13 4.59 21.98
C SER A 64 -2.82 3.83 21.71
N GLY A 65 -1.67 4.48 21.90
CA GLY A 65 -0.35 3.84 21.81
C GLY A 65 -0.09 2.85 22.97
N GLN A 66 -0.43 3.23 24.19
CA GLN A 66 -0.30 2.36 25.36
C GLN A 66 -1.23 1.14 25.25
N LYS A 67 -2.46 1.36 24.79
CA LYS A 67 -3.44 0.29 24.54
C LYS A 67 -2.96 -0.66 23.44
N ALA A 68 -2.37 -0.14 22.37
CA ALA A 68 -1.76 -0.97 21.33
C ALA A 68 -0.61 -1.82 21.89
N LEU A 69 0.26 -1.23 22.72
CA LEU A 69 1.35 -1.98 23.38
C LEU A 69 0.82 -3.06 24.33
N ASN A 70 -0.25 -2.78 25.08
CA ASN A 70 -0.90 -3.75 25.94
C ASN A 70 -1.45 -4.94 25.14
N LEU A 71 -2.13 -4.69 24.01
CA LEU A 71 -2.56 -5.76 23.10
C LEU A 71 -1.37 -6.59 22.65
N VAL A 72 -0.34 -5.94 22.09
CA VAL A 72 0.84 -6.62 21.54
C VAL A 72 1.52 -7.48 22.60
N ASN A 73 1.74 -6.94 23.80
CA ASN A 73 2.39 -7.67 24.89
C ASN A 73 1.54 -8.85 25.37
N THR A 74 0.23 -8.74 25.31
CA THR A 74 -0.69 -9.83 25.67
C THR A 74 -0.61 -10.94 24.63
N VAL A 75 -0.88 -10.64 23.35
CA VAL A 75 -0.91 -11.66 22.29
C VAL A 75 0.46 -12.29 22.03
N SER A 76 1.56 -11.55 22.23
CA SER A 76 2.92 -12.09 22.03
C SER A 76 3.25 -13.25 22.98
N LYS A 77 2.69 -13.24 24.20
CA LYS A 77 3.04 -14.19 25.27
C LYS A 77 2.15 -15.44 25.32
N LEU A 78 1.06 -15.45 24.57
CA LEU A 78 0.07 -16.53 24.61
C LEU A 78 0.49 -17.72 23.74
N PRO A 79 0.00 -18.94 24.01
CA PRO A 79 0.18 -20.06 23.10
C PRO A 79 -0.48 -19.80 21.73
N ASN A 80 -0.10 -20.56 20.72
CA ASN A 80 -0.71 -20.50 19.37
C ASN A 80 -2.04 -21.25 19.31
N ASP A 81 -2.92 -20.99 20.27
CA ASP A 81 -4.27 -21.54 20.33
C ASP A 81 -5.29 -20.45 19.98
N LYS A 82 -6.22 -20.78 19.08
CA LYS A 82 -7.21 -19.82 18.58
C LYS A 82 -8.10 -19.28 19.69
N GLU A 83 -8.60 -20.14 20.56
CA GLU A 83 -9.55 -19.78 21.62
C GLU A 83 -8.86 -18.93 22.69
N VAL A 84 -7.61 -19.27 23.05
CA VAL A 84 -6.83 -18.48 24.00
C VAL A 84 -6.54 -17.08 23.45
N ILE A 85 -6.17 -16.97 22.18
CA ILE A 85 -5.87 -15.68 21.54
C ILE A 85 -7.14 -14.84 21.38
N TYR A 86 -8.21 -15.44 20.86
CA TYR A 86 -9.46 -14.72 20.62
C TYR A 86 -10.10 -14.30 21.95
N GLY A 87 -10.09 -15.16 22.97
CA GLY A 87 -10.55 -14.82 24.31
C GLY A 87 -9.72 -13.72 24.98
N ALA A 88 -8.42 -13.61 24.67
CA ALA A 88 -7.61 -12.48 25.13
C ALA A 88 -7.95 -11.17 24.38
N LEU A 89 -8.17 -11.24 23.07
CA LEU A 89 -8.57 -10.09 22.25
C LEU A 89 -9.98 -9.59 22.60
N ASP A 90 -10.91 -10.51 22.88
CA ASP A 90 -12.26 -10.17 23.33
C ASP A 90 -12.23 -9.44 24.69
N ARG A 91 -11.43 -9.94 25.65
CA ARG A 91 -11.19 -9.25 26.93
C ARG A 91 -10.54 -7.88 26.75
N TRP A 92 -9.65 -7.72 25.76
CA TRP A 92 -9.04 -6.44 25.45
C TRP A 92 -10.05 -5.40 24.95
N THR A 93 -11.16 -5.84 24.32
CA THR A 93 -12.27 -4.96 23.92
C THR A 93 -13.43 -4.86 24.92
N ALA A 94 -13.50 -5.76 25.90
CA ALA A 94 -14.71 -5.92 26.73
C ALA A 94 -15.09 -4.67 27.55
N TRP A 95 -14.11 -3.85 27.92
CA TRP A 95 -14.31 -2.65 28.75
C TRP A 95 -14.37 -1.36 27.92
N GLU A 96 -14.43 -1.48 26.60
CA GLU A 96 -14.41 -0.34 25.69
C GLU A 96 -15.83 0.05 25.26
N THR A 97 -16.18 1.32 25.44
CA THR A 97 -17.45 1.88 24.98
C THR A 97 -17.56 1.92 23.46
N GLU A 98 -16.44 2.11 22.76
CA GLU A 98 -16.35 2.04 21.30
C GLU A 98 -15.20 1.11 20.90
N PHE A 99 -15.33 0.44 19.75
CA PHE A 99 -14.26 -0.44 19.28
C PHE A 99 -12.95 0.35 19.09
N PRO A 100 -11.83 -0.07 19.70
CA PRO A 100 -10.59 0.71 19.69
C PRO A 100 -9.80 0.58 18.37
N VAL A 101 -10.39 1.01 17.24
CA VAL A 101 -9.86 0.90 15.86
C VAL A 101 -8.43 1.47 15.74
N ILE A 102 -8.18 2.65 16.30
CA ILE A 102 -6.87 3.32 16.22
C ILE A 102 -5.81 2.52 16.98
N ALA A 103 -6.15 1.97 18.15
CA ALA A 103 -5.23 1.15 18.92
C ALA A 103 -4.95 -0.19 18.21
N ALA A 104 -5.96 -0.82 17.61
CA ALA A 104 -5.80 -2.03 16.81
C ALA A 104 -4.87 -1.79 15.59
N ALA A 105 -5.07 -0.71 14.85
CA ALA A 105 -4.21 -0.33 13.72
C ALA A 105 -2.75 -0.09 14.17
N LYS A 106 -2.55 0.62 15.29
CA LYS A 106 -1.21 0.81 15.88
C LYS A 106 -0.59 -0.52 16.32
N ALA A 107 -1.37 -1.43 16.88
CA ALA A 107 -0.90 -2.73 17.32
C ALA A 107 -0.41 -3.59 16.14
N LEU A 108 -1.16 -3.61 15.03
CA LEU A 108 -0.75 -4.31 13.80
C LEU A 108 0.58 -3.74 13.25
N GLU A 109 0.75 -2.41 13.26
CA GLU A 109 2.00 -1.79 12.83
C GLU A 109 3.18 -2.14 13.76
N ILE A 110 2.97 -2.23 15.08
CA ILE A 110 4.00 -2.68 16.02
C ILE A 110 4.37 -4.15 15.77
N LEU A 111 3.38 -5.03 15.59
CA LEU A 111 3.62 -6.45 15.27
C LEU A 111 4.40 -6.61 13.96
N ARG A 112 4.06 -5.80 12.96
CA ARG A 112 4.75 -5.76 11.66
C ARG A 112 6.21 -5.38 11.81
N ARG A 113 6.52 -4.34 12.60
CA ARG A 113 7.91 -3.95 12.90
C ARG A 113 8.69 -5.03 13.66
N ARG A 114 8.00 -5.82 14.49
CA ARG A 114 8.57 -6.96 15.22
C ARG A 114 8.60 -8.25 14.39
N SER A 115 8.16 -8.22 13.13
CA SER A 115 8.04 -9.40 12.25
C SER A 115 7.25 -10.57 12.87
N GLN A 116 6.27 -10.27 13.73
CA GLN A 116 5.41 -11.29 14.32
C GLN A 116 4.23 -11.62 13.39
N TRP A 117 4.53 -12.17 12.21
CA TRP A 117 3.56 -12.36 11.13
C TRP A 117 2.40 -13.27 11.53
N LEU A 118 2.67 -14.38 12.24
CA LEU A 118 1.61 -15.24 12.79
C LEU A 118 0.64 -14.47 13.70
N ARG A 119 1.12 -13.55 14.54
CA ARG A 119 0.26 -12.72 15.39
C ARG A 119 -0.55 -11.72 14.59
N ILE A 120 0.03 -11.17 13.52
CA ILE A 120 -0.72 -10.31 12.59
C ILE A 120 -1.87 -11.11 11.98
N ILE A 121 -1.63 -12.33 11.50
CA ILE A 121 -2.69 -13.19 10.97
C ILE A 121 -3.79 -13.41 12.00
N GLN A 122 -3.44 -13.78 13.23
CA GLN A 122 -4.41 -14.05 14.29
C GLN A 122 -5.23 -12.80 14.67
N VAL A 123 -4.57 -11.67 14.92
CA VAL A 123 -5.24 -10.42 15.29
C VAL A 123 -6.10 -9.92 14.14
N THR A 124 -5.60 -9.94 12.91
CA THR A 124 -6.36 -9.48 11.75
C THR A 124 -7.56 -10.38 11.46
N LYS A 125 -7.43 -11.71 11.50
CA LYS A 125 -8.59 -12.62 11.34
C LYS A 125 -9.64 -12.38 12.44
N TRP A 126 -9.22 -12.13 13.68
CA TRP A 126 -10.15 -11.77 14.75
C TRP A 126 -10.87 -10.44 14.45
N LEU A 127 -10.16 -9.41 13.97
CA LEU A 127 -10.77 -8.12 13.57
C LEU A 127 -11.84 -8.33 12.48
N LEU A 128 -11.51 -9.10 11.45
CA LEU A 128 -12.43 -9.42 10.35
C LEU A 128 -13.68 -10.16 10.87
N ASN A 129 -13.52 -11.13 11.78
CA ASN A 129 -14.63 -11.89 12.36
C ASN A 129 -15.60 -11.02 13.19
N LYS A 130 -15.11 -9.93 13.80
CA LYS A 130 -15.96 -8.96 14.51
C LYS A 130 -16.64 -7.96 13.57
N GLY A 131 -16.39 -8.05 12.26
CA GLY A 131 -16.84 -7.07 11.27
C GLY A 131 -16.15 -5.70 11.41
N GLN A 132 -15.02 -5.65 12.12
CA GLN A 132 -14.32 -4.41 12.43
C GLN A 132 -13.13 -4.23 11.50
N VAL A 133 -12.80 -2.97 11.21
CA VAL A 133 -11.61 -2.62 10.41
C VAL A 133 -11.57 -3.35 9.06
N LEU A 134 -12.71 -3.50 8.38
CA LEU A 134 -12.83 -4.13 7.06
C LEU A 134 -12.33 -3.18 5.95
N THR A 135 -11.07 -2.76 6.04
CA THR A 135 -10.45 -1.83 5.08
C THR A 135 -9.49 -2.56 4.15
N LEU A 136 -9.26 -1.99 2.95
CA LEU A 136 -8.22 -2.49 2.04
C LEU A 136 -6.82 -2.53 2.69
N GLY A 137 -6.55 -1.65 3.66
CA GLY A 137 -5.30 -1.66 4.43
C GLY A 137 -5.18 -2.87 5.37
N THR A 138 -6.30 -3.35 5.90
CA THR A 138 -6.36 -4.57 6.73
C THR A 138 -6.12 -5.82 5.89
N TYR A 139 -6.76 -5.91 4.71
CA TYR A 139 -6.50 -6.98 3.75
C TYR A 139 -5.05 -6.94 3.25
N ASP A 140 -4.50 -5.77 2.94
CA ASP A 140 -3.08 -5.62 2.61
C ASP A 140 -2.21 -6.16 3.75
N THR A 141 -2.45 -5.76 5.00
CA THR A 141 -1.66 -6.25 6.14
C THR A 141 -1.74 -7.77 6.29
N LEU A 142 -2.92 -8.35 6.10
CA LEU A 142 -3.12 -9.81 6.18
C LEU A 142 -2.40 -10.56 5.06
N LEU A 143 -2.51 -10.08 3.81
CA LEU A 143 -1.81 -10.66 2.65
C LEU A 143 -0.29 -10.57 2.81
N LEU A 144 0.23 -9.48 3.40
CA LEU A 144 1.66 -9.41 3.73
C LEU A 144 2.04 -10.52 4.70
N ALA A 145 1.27 -10.70 5.77
CA ALA A 145 1.58 -11.68 6.80
C ALA A 145 1.52 -13.12 6.26
N PHE A 146 0.56 -13.44 5.40
CA PHE A 146 0.53 -14.75 4.73
C PHE A 146 1.72 -14.98 3.81
N ASN A 147 2.12 -13.97 3.03
CA ASN A 147 3.32 -14.05 2.20
C ASN A 147 4.56 -14.39 3.05
N MET A 148 4.73 -13.69 4.17
CA MET A 148 5.88 -13.88 5.07
C MET A 148 5.87 -15.22 5.81
N GLU A 149 4.69 -15.79 6.07
CA GLU A 149 4.53 -17.13 6.67
C GLU A 149 4.48 -18.27 5.63
N GLY A 150 4.56 -17.96 4.33
CA GLY A 150 4.48 -18.97 3.26
C GLY A 150 3.10 -19.61 3.08
N ARG A 151 2.04 -18.98 3.56
CA ARG A 151 0.66 -19.52 3.55
C ARG A 151 -0.11 -19.05 2.31
N ILE A 152 0.32 -19.49 1.13
CA ILE A 152 -0.18 -18.99 -0.16
C ILE A 152 -1.66 -19.30 -0.36
N ASP A 153 -2.11 -20.52 -0.05
CA ASP A 153 -3.50 -20.95 -0.25
C ASP A 153 -4.50 -20.06 0.52
N GLU A 154 -4.13 -19.65 1.74
CA GLU A 154 -4.96 -18.75 2.53
C GLU A 154 -4.92 -17.31 2.01
N ALA A 155 -3.78 -16.88 1.46
CA ALA A 155 -3.70 -15.59 0.78
C ALA A 155 -4.62 -15.56 -0.45
N GLU A 156 -4.66 -16.64 -1.25
CA GLU A 156 -5.55 -16.78 -2.40
C GLU A 156 -7.02 -16.76 -1.99
N SER A 157 -7.38 -17.48 -0.92
CA SER A 157 -8.73 -17.45 -0.38
C SER A 157 -9.17 -16.03 0.00
N ILE A 158 -8.32 -15.28 0.70
CA ILE A 158 -8.59 -13.88 1.05
C ILE A 158 -8.61 -12.98 -0.18
N TRP A 159 -7.73 -13.19 -1.15
CA TRP A 159 -7.72 -12.44 -2.40
C TRP A 159 -9.04 -12.58 -3.17
N ASN A 160 -9.56 -13.80 -3.27
CA ASN A 160 -10.86 -14.07 -3.88
C ASN A 160 -11.99 -13.33 -3.17
N VAL A 161 -11.98 -13.33 -1.83
CA VAL A 161 -12.93 -12.53 -1.05
C VAL A 161 -12.81 -11.05 -1.41
N VAL A 162 -11.60 -10.49 -1.48
CA VAL A 162 -11.37 -9.08 -1.82
C VAL A 162 -11.90 -8.74 -3.22
N ILE A 163 -11.58 -9.56 -4.24
CA ILE A 163 -12.03 -9.33 -5.62
C ILE A 163 -13.55 -9.42 -5.74
N GLN A 164 -14.20 -10.38 -5.07
CA GLN A 164 -15.65 -10.54 -5.10
C GLN A 164 -16.39 -9.40 -4.36
N THR A 165 -15.82 -8.92 -3.25
CA THR A 165 -16.45 -7.87 -2.43
C THR A 165 -16.16 -6.45 -2.91
N HIS A 166 -15.01 -6.23 -3.57
CA HIS A 166 -14.51 -4.90 -3.94
C HIS A 166 -14.18 -4.78 -5.43
N THR A 167 -14.90 -5.48 -6.30
CA THR A 167 -14.56 -5.68 -7.72
C THR A 167 -14.20 -4.39 -8.48
N ARG A 168 -14.84 -3.26 -8.18
CA ARG A 168 -14.60 -1.97 -8.86
C ARG A 168 -13.59 -1.04 -8.16
N SER A 169 -13.04 -1.44 -7.02
CA SER A 169 -12.22 -0.56 -6.17
C SER A 169 -10.95 -1.21 -5.61
N VAL A 170 -10.55 -2.38 -6.12
CA VAL A 170 -9.29 -3.01 -5.71
C VAL A 170 -8.12 -2.11 -6.10
N SER A 171 -7.38 -1.68 -5.09
CA SER A 171 -6.28 -0.75 -5.28
C SER A 171 -5.11 -1.39 -6.03
N LYS A 172 -4.43 -0.61 -6.86
CA LYS A 172 -3.13 -0.97 -7.48
C LYS A 172 -2.15 -1.62 -6.49
N ARG A 173 -2.09 -1.11 -5.26
CA ARG A 173 -1.21 -1.63 -4.20
C ARG A 173 -1.48 -3.10 -3.86
N LEU A 174 -2.76 -3.51 -3.85
CA LEU A 174 -3.12 -4.91 -3.55
C LEU A 174 -2.75 -5.85 -4.70
N PHE A 175 -2.92 -5.42 -5.95
CA PHE A 175 -2.37 -6.15 -7.10
C PHE A 175 -0.85 -6.30 -7.01
N SER A 176 -0.13 -5.20 -6.77
CA SER A 176 1.33 -5.23 -6.55
C SER A 176 1.72 -6.19 -5.42
N ARG A 177 0.89 -6.29 -4.36
CA ARG A 177 1.10 -7.23 -3.26
C ARG A 177 1.00 -8.69 -3.71
N MET A 178 -0.04 -9.05 -4.44
CA MET A 178 -0.21 -10.43 -4.94
C MET A 178 0.93 -10.82 -5.88
N ILE A 179 1.29 -9.94 -6.81
CA ILE A 179 2.43 -10.17 -7.72
C ILE A 179 3.75 -10.33 -6.95
N SER A 180 3.99 -9.50 -5.93
CA SER A 180 5.19 -9.61 -5.09
C SER A 180 5.24 -10.93 -4.30
N MET A 181 4.09 -11.38 -3.79
CA MET A 181 3.97 -12.68 -3.11
C MET A 181 4.29 -13.83 -4.06
N TYR A 182 3.66 -13.89 -5.24
CA TYR A 182 3.93 -14.98 -6.20
C TYR A 182 5.37 -14.96 -6.72
N ASP A 183 5.99 -13.78 -6.91
CA ASP A 183 7.40 -13.68 -7.28
C ASP A 183 8.34 -14.20 -6.17
N HIS A 184 8.02 -13.88 -4.90
CA HIS A 184 8.74 -14.39 -3.73
C HIS A 184 8.67 -15.92 -3.63
N HIS A 185 7.52 -16.52 -3.96
CA HIS A 185 7.30 -17.97 -3.92
C HIS A 185 7.54 -18.68 -5.26
N HIS A 186 8.13 -17.99 -6.24
CA HIS A 186 8.51 -18.55 -7.54
C HIS A 186 7.37 -19.14 -8.37
N LEU A 187 6.20 -18.48 -8.38
CA LEU A 187 5.00 -18.89 -9.13
C LEU A 187 4.74 -17.94 -10.31
N PRO A 188 5.51 -18.01 -11.42
CA PRO A 188 5.38 -17.07 -12.54
C PRO A 188 4.03 -17.15 -13.26
N GLU A 189 3.39 -18.31 -13.32
CA GLU A 189 2.07 -18.49 -13.93
C GLU A 189 1.02 -17.65 -13.20
N LYS A 190 1.03 -17.69 -11.86
CA LYS A 190 0.14 -16.89 -11.01
C LYS A 190 0.38 -15.39 -11.13
N ILE A 191 1.63 -14.96 -11.37
CA ILE A 191 1.92 -13.54 -11.67
C ILE A 191 1.19 -13.11 -12.94
N LEU A 192 1.18 -13.97 -13.97
CA LEU A 192 0.53 -13.65 -15.24
C LEU A 192 -1.00 -13.68 -15.15
N GLU A 193 -1.59 -14.56 -14.32
CA GLU A 193 -3.02 -14.53 -13.99
C GLU A 193 -3.41 -13.17 -13.39
N VAL A 194 -2.71 -12.72 -12.35
CA VAL A 194 -2.99 -11.42 -11.72
C VAL A 194 -2.74 -10.25 -12.67
N PHE A 195 -1.73 -10.35 -13.55
CA PHE A 195 -1.48 -9.32 -14.56
C PHE A 195 -2.61 -9.23 -15.60
N ALA A 196 -3.22 -10.36 -15.97
CA ALA A 196 -4.39 -10.36 -16.84
C ALA A 196 -5.56 -9.62 -16.18
N ASP A 197 -5.83 -9.88 -14.90
CA ASP A 197 -6.86 -9.16 -14.14
C ASP A 197 -6.57 -7.65 -14.08
N MET A 198 -5.31 -7.26 -13.90
CA MET A 198 -4.90 -5.84 -13.92
C MET A 198 -5.20 -5.18 -15.27
N GLU A 199 -4.92 -5.86 -16.39
CA GLU A 199 -5.21 -5.34 -17.73
C GLU A 199 -6.72 -5.24 -17.99
N GLU A 200 -7.49 -6.26 -17.60
CA GLU A 200 -8.96 -6.26 -17.74
C GLU A 200 -9.60 -5.12 -16.96
N LEU A 201 -9.09 -4.83 -15.76
CA LEU A 201 -9.58 -3.77 -14.88
C LEU A 201 -8.96 -2.40 -15.19
N GLY A 202 -8.06 -2.30 -16.17
CA GLY A 202 -7.39 -1.04 -16.53
C GLY A 202 -6.45 -0.50 -15.45
N VAL A 203 -5.93 -1.36 -14.57
CA VAL A 203 -5.02 -1.01 -13.48
C VAL A 203 -3.57 -1.11 -13.95
N ASN A 204 -2.94 0.05 -14.17
CA ASN A 204 -1.54 0.06 -14.61
C ASN A 204 -0.57 -0.35 -13.48
N PRO A 205 0.32 -1.34 -13.69
CA PRO A 205 1.34 -1.72 -12.72
C PRO A 205 2.31 -0.57 -12.40
N ASP A 206 2.96 -0.62 -11.24
CA ASP A 206 4.12 0.24 -10.96
C ASP A 206 5.39 -0.36 -11.56
N GLU A 207 6.49 0.37 -11.43
CA GLU A 207 7.76 0.00 -12.03
C GLU A 207 8.35 -1.31 -11.45
N ASP A 208 8.13 -1.60 -10.17
CA ASP A 208 8.58 -2.86 -9.56
C ASP A 208 7.73 -4.03 -10.05
N THR A 209 6.41 -3.82 -10.04
CA THR A 209 5.42 -4.79 -10.50
C THR A 209 5.62 -5.15 -11.97
N ALA A 210 5.81 -4.15 -12.84
CA ALA A 210 6.10 -4.37 -14.27
C ALA A 210 7.38 -5.18 -14.49
N ARG A 211 8.43 -4.99 -13.67
CA ARG A 211 9.64 -5.82 -13.74
C ARG A 211 9.38 -7.26 -13.31
N ARG A 212 8.58 -7.48 -12.27
CA ARG A 212 8.18 -8.82 -11.81
C ARG A 212 7.41 -9.56 -12.90
N ILE A 213 6.44 -8.89 -13.53
CA ILE A 213 5.69 -9.42 -14.67
C ILE A 213 6.64 -9.75 -15.83
N GLY A 214 7.57 -8.85 -16.18
CA GLY A 214 8.58 -9.11 -17.20
C GLY A 214 9.45 -10.34 -16.90
N ARG A 215 9.90 -10.50 -15.64
CA ARG A 215 10.63 -11.71 -15.21
C ARG A 215 9.77 -12.97 -15.30
N ALA A 216 8.47 -12.88 -15.00
CA ALA A 216 7.56 -14.01 -15.12
C ALA A 216 7.44 -14.47 -16.57
N PHE A 217 7.26 -13.54 -17.52
CA PHE A 217 7.29 -13.87 -18.95
C PHE A 217 8.61 -14.51 -19.38
N ALA A 218 9.76 -13.98 -18.92
CA ALA A 218 11.07 -14.53 -19.22
C ALA A 218 11.23 -15.98 -18.71
N LYS A 219 10.84 -16.24 -17.45
CA LYS A 219 10.87 -17.58 -16.84
C LYS A 219 10.02 -18.60 -17.60
N LEU A 220 8.96 -18.14 -18.25
CA LEU A 220 8.06 -18.96 -19.07
C LEU A 220 8.45 -19.00 -20.56
N GLY A 221 9.65 -18.50 -20.92
CA GLY A 221 10.17 -18.51 -22.29
C GLY A 221 9.50 -17.50 -23.24
N GLN A 222 8.68 -16.59 -22.72
CA GLN A 222 7.90 -15.61 -23.50
C GLN A 222 8.62 -14.26 -23.58
N VAL A 223 9.85 -14.26 -24.11
CA VAL A 223 10.76 -13.09 -24.13
C VAL A 223 10.18 -11.91 -24.92
N ASP A 224 9.45 -12.18 -26.00
CA ASP A 224 8.78 -11.11 -26.78
C ASP A 224 7.75 -10.36 -25.92
N LYS A 225 6.97 -11.08 -25.12
CA LYS A 225 5.98 -10.47 -24.21
C LYS A 225 6.64 -9.74 -23.06
N GLN A 226 7.76 -10.25 -22.54
CA GLN A 226 8.57 -9.51 -21.58
C GLN A 226 8.96 -8.15 -22.16
N LYS A 227 9.50 -8.10 -23.38
CA LYS A 227 9.89 -6.84 -24.02
C LYS A 227 8.70 -5.88 -24.15
N LEU A 228 7.55 -6.37 -24.63
CA LEU A 228 6.33 -5.56 -24.76
C LEU A 228 5.87 -4.96 -23.42
N VAL A 229 5.84 -5.75 -22.35
CA VAL A 229 5.45 -5.25 -21.02
C VAL A 229 6.44 -4.22 -20.49
N LEU A 230 7.74 -4.50 -20.61
CA LEU A 230 8.77 -3.56 -20.14
C LEU A 230 8.72 -2.25 -20.91
N GLU A 231 8.51 -2.28 -22.23
CA GLU A 231 8.36 -1.08 -23.06
C GLU A 231 7.07 -0.31 -22.74
N LYS A 232 5.96 -1.02 -22.46
CA LYS A 232 4.66 -0.41 -22.16
C LYS A 232 4.65 0.34 -20.82
N TYR A 233 5.18 -0.26 -19.75
CA TYR A 233 5.03 0.28 -18.39
C TYR A 233 6.28 0.90 -17.79
N LEU A 234 7.47 0.67 -18.37
CA LEU A 234 8.69 1.30 -17.87
C LEU A 234 9.01 2.56 -18.66
N SER A 235 9.31 3.63 -17.94
CA SER A 235 9.83 4.83 -18.57
C SER A 235 11.21 4.56 -19.19
N LYS A 236 11.38 5.01 -20.43
CA LYS A 236 12.66 5.00 -21.17
C LYS A 236 13.79 5.70 -20.42
N TRP A 237 13.44 6.60 -19.51
CA TRP A 237 14.38 7.37 -18.70
C TRP A 237 14.09 7.12 -17.22
N LYS A 238 15.15 7.05 -16.42
CA LYS A 238 15.05 7.06 -14.96
C LYS A 238 15.93 8.17 -14.40
N TYR A 239 15.55 8.69 -13.24
CA TYR A 239 16.41 9.58 -12.48
C TYR A 239 17.20 8.76 -11.48
N ILE A 240 18.50 8.99 -11.43
CA ILE A 240 19.40 8.42 -10.42
C ILE A 240 20.05 9.57 -9.67
N HIS A 241 20.37 9.34 -8.40
CA HIS A 241 21.25 10.24 -7.66
C HIS A 241 22.69 9.79 -7.88
N PHE A 242 23.51 10.67 -8.45
CA PHE A 242 24.93 10.45 -8.68
C PHE A 242 25.68 11.66 -8.15
N ASN A 243 26.61 11.45 -7.22
CA ASN A 243 27.38 12.52 -6.55
C ASN A 243 26.50 13.63 -5.92
N GLY A 244 25.36 13.26 -5.35
CA GLY A 244 24.40 14.22 -4.76
C GLY A 244 23.49 14.92 -5.78
N GLU A 245 23.76 14.80 -7.07
CA GLU A 245 22.95 15.38 -8.14
C GLU A 245 21.95 14.38 -8.71
N ARG A 246 20.78 14.87 -9.15
CA ARG A 246 19.75 14.04 -9.77
C ARG A 246 19.94 14.03 -11.30
N VAL A 247 20.57 12.97 -11.81
CA VAL A 247 20.88 12.80 -13.23
C VAL A 247 19.82 11.95 -13.91
N ARG A 248 19.36 12.39 -15.09
CA ARG A 248 18.45 11.61 -15.94
C ARG A 248 19.28 10.67 -16.83
N VAL A 249 19.08 9.36 -16.68
CA VAL A 249 19.77 8.34 -17.49
C VAL A 249 18.77 7.53 -18.31
N GLN A 250 19.17 7.16 -19.52
CA GLN A 250 18.38 6.27 -20.36
C GLN A 250 18.41 4.87 -19.74
N ARG A 251 17.27 4.19 -19.73
CA ARG A 251 17.19 2.79 -19.30
C ARG A 251 17.83 1.95 -20.40
N THR A 252 19.04 1.45 -20.17
CA THR A 252 19.63 0.41 -21.01
C THR A 252 18.83 -0.87 -20.80
N HIS A 253 18.15 -1.34 -21.85
CA HIS A 253 17.60 -2.69 -21.85
C HIS A 253 18.80 -3.62 -22.01
N HIS A 254 19.39 -4.07 -20.90
CA HIS A 254 20.27 -5.24 -20.95
C HIS A 254 19.36 -6.44 -21.21
N LEU A 255 19.13 -6.70 -22.49
CA LEU A 255 18.72 -8.02 -22.96
C LEU A 255 19.89 -8.93 -22.60
N VAL A 256 19.62 -9.92 -21.76
CA VAL A 256 20.57 -11.01 -21.54
C VAL A 256 20.64 -11.72 -22.89
N GLU A 257 21.76 -11.57 -23.58
CA GLU A 257 22.16 -12.40 -24.73
C GLU A 257 22.40 -13.85 -24.27
#